data_AF-A0A397SAU1-F1
#
_entry.id   AF-A0A397SAU1-F1
#
_cell.length_a   1.000
_cell.length_b   1.000
_cell.length_c   1.000
_cell.angle_alpha   90.00
_cell.angle_beta   90.00
_cell.angle_gamma   90.00
#
_symmetry.space_group_name_H-M   'P 1'
#
loop_
_entity.id
_entity.type
_entity.pdbx_description
1 polymer ?
#
loop_
_entity_poly.entity_id
_entity_poly.type
_entity_poly.pdbx_seq_one_letter_code
_entity_poly.pdbx_strand_id
1 'polypeptide(L)'
;MDTDIATIQDIMQILVPLLVQLPNYDGQEPPEEYYQKLQNINKMAHLLAVASFNTAARTNIMKSKMAERFTSVLSQNPYNANTNIITEPEFLNWLQNKY
;
A
#
# COMPACT_ATOMS: atom_id res chain seq x y z
N MET A 1 23.12 14.18 22.29
CA MET A 1 21.73 14.26 21.81
C MET A 1 21.57 13.07 20.91
N ASP A 2 21.05 11.97 21.47
CA ASP A 2 20.82 10.75 20.70
C ASP A 2 19.67 11.05 19.73
N THR A 3 19.97 11.05 18.44
CA THR A 3 18.94 11.07 17.41
C THR A 3 18.25 9.71 17.50
N ASP A 4 17.04 9.68 18.05
CA ASP A 4 16.23 8.47 18.06
C ASP A 4 16.00 8.04 16.59
N ILE A 5 16.62 6.92 16.19
CA ILE A 5 16.54 6.45 14.81
C ILE A 5 15.15 5.86 14.64
N ALA A 6 14.30 6.57 13.90
CA ALA A 6 12.97 6.07 13.58
C ALA A 6 13.07 4.68 12.92
N THR A 7 12.20 3.78 13.36
CA THR A 7 12.17 2.38 12.98
C THR A 7 10.91 2.06 12.17
N ILE A 8 10.83 0.84 11.66
CA ILE A 8 9.61 0.35 11.02
C ILE A 8 8.43 0.30 12.02
N GLN A 9 8.69 0.13 13.31
CA GLN A 9 7.66 0.09 14.34
C GLN A 9 7.00 1.47 14.50
N ASP A 10 7.79 2.54 14.47
CA ASP A 10 7.28 3.92 14.54
C ASP A 10 6.41 4.26 13.33
N ILE A 11 6.81 3.77 12.15
CA ILE A 11 5.97 3.86 10.94
C ILE A 11 4.65 3.11 11.14
N MET A 12 4.69 1.88 11.63
CA MET A 12 3.47 1.09 11.81
C MET A 12 2.52 1.72 12.85
N GLN A 13 3.05 2.38 13.89
CA GLN A 13 2.24 3.13 14.85
C GLN A 13 1.47 4.28 14.19
N ILE A 14 2.02 4.91 13.16
CA ILE A 14 1.33 5.96 12.37
C ILE A 14 0.32 5.33 11.41
N LEU A 15 0.71 4.28 10.69
CA LEU A 15 -0.08 3.77 9.57
C LEU A 15 -1.26 2.89 10.02
N VAL A 16 -1.12 2.09 11.07
CA VAL A 16 -2.17 1.14 11.49
C VAL A 16 -3.51 1.83 11.77
N PRO A 17 -3.59 2.93 12.56
CA PRO A 17 -4.86 3.60 12.80
C PRO A 17 -5.51 4.14 11.52
N LEU A 18 -4.72 4.61 10.56
CA LEU A 18 -5.22 5.12 9.27
C LEU A 18 -5.73 3.99 8.39
N LEU A 19 -5.03 2.85 8.37
CA LEU A 19 -5.41 1.65 7.62
C LEU A 19 -6.65 0.96 8.18
N VAL A 20 -6.89 1.04 9.50
CA VAL A 20 -8.12 0.55 10.14
C VAL A 20 -9.32 1.43 9.77
N GLN A 21 -9.13 2.75 9.67
CA GLN A 21 -10.18 3.69 9.29
C GLN A 21 -10.58 3.59 7.81
N LEU A 22 -9.64 3.22 6.94
CA LEU A 22 -9.93 2.98 5.53
C LEU A 22 -10.58 1.60 5.36
N PRO A 23 -11.85 1.48 4.93
CA PRO A 23 -12.43 0.17 4.62
C PRO A 23 -11.64 -0.52 3.51
N ASN A 24 -11.67 -1.85 3.47
CA ASN A 24 -11.08 -2.59 2.35
C ASN A 24 -11.79 -2.25 1.05
N TYR A 25 -11.06 -2.33 -0.06
CA TYR A 25 -11.63 -2.01 -1.37
C TYR A 25 -12.75 -2.99 -1.73
N ASP A 26 -13.91 -2.45 -2.06
CA ASP A 26 -15.12 -3.21 -2.35
C ASP A 26 -15.57 -3.08 -3.83
N GLY A 27 -14.82 -2.34 -4.64
CA GLY A 27 -15.12 -2.11 -6.05
C GLY A 27 -16.17 -1.02 -6.31
N GLN A 28 -16.67 -0.31 -5.29
CA GLN A 28 -17.67 0.73 -5.49
C GLN A 28 -17.07 2.06 -5.95
N GLU A 29 -15.92 2.44 -5.37
CA GLU A 29 -15.22 3.66 -5.77
C GLU A 29 -14.22 3.39 -6.91
N PRO A 30 -13.92 4.38 -7.76
CA PRO A 30 -12.94 4.20 -8.83
C PRO A 30 -11.56 3.78 -8.30
N PRO A 31 -10.85 2.85 -8.98
CA PRO A 31 -9.50 2.41 -8.60
C PRO A 31 -8.52 3.53 -8.27
N GLU A 32 -8.52 4.60 -9.07
CA GLU A 32 -7.64 5.76 -8.85
C GLU A 32 -7.95 6.48 -7.54
N GLU A 33 -9.24 6.68 -7.21
CA GLU A 33 -9.64 7.38 -5.99
C GLU A 33 -9.24 6.58 -4.75
N TYR A 34 -9.44 5.26 -4.75
CA TYR A 34 -9.00 4.40 -3.65
C TYR A 34 -7.48 4.38 -3.52
N TYR A 35 -6.78 4.28 -4.66
CA TYR A 35 -5.33 4.30 -4.70
C TYR A 35 -4.75 5.59 -4.10
N GLN A 36 -5.35 6.76 -4.40
CA GLN A 36 -4.90 8.03 -3.82
C GLN A 36 -5.04 8.07 -2.30
N LYS A 37 -6.10 7.47 -1.73
CA LYS A 37 -6.24 7.34 -0.26
C LYS A 37 -5.09 6.53 0.33
N LEU A 38 -4.75 5.39 -0.28
CA LEU A 38 -3.63 4.56 0.17
C LEU A 38 -2.27 5.26 0.01
N GLN A 39 -2.07 5.96 -1.10
CA GLN A 39 -0.86 6.73 -1.35
C GLN A 39 -0.69 7.83 -0.29
N ASN A 40 -1.77 8.51 0.08
CA ASN A 40 -1.75 9.51 1.14
C ASN A 40 -1.41 8.90 2.50
N ILE A 41 -1.92 7.71 2.83
CA ILE A 41 -1.53 6.98 4.03
C ILE A 41 -0.02 6.68 4.02
N ASN A 42 0.51 6.12 2.93
CA ASN A 42 1.95 5.85 2.80
C ASN A 42 2.81 7.12 2.92
N LYS A 43 2.35 8.27 2.39
CA LYS A 43 3.06 9.55 2.50
C LYS A 43 3.17 10.05 3.94
N MET A 44 2.21 9.74 4.83
CA MET A 44 2.27 10.15 6.23
C MET A 44 3.51 9.57 6.96
N ALA A 45 3.98 8.39 6.56
CA ALA A 45 5.17 7.76 7.13
C ALA A 45 6.49 8.19 6.46
N HIS A 46 6.45 8.98 5.37
CA HIS A 46 7.64 9.40 4.63
C HIS A 46 8.54 10.33 5.47
N LEU A 47 7.97 11.04 6.43
CA LEU A 47 8.68 11.99 7.30
C LEU A 47 9.74 11.32 8.20
N LEU A 48 9.64 10.01 8.43
CA LEU A 48 10.56 9.26 9.29
C LEU A 48 11.80 8.73 8.56
N ALA A 49 11.89 8.88 7.23
CA ALA A 49 13.04 8.50 6.40
C ALA A 49 13.62 7.09 6.65
N VAL A 50 12.77 6.13 7.06
CA VAL A 50 13.21 4.77 7.40
C VAL A 50 13.47 3.97 6.13
N ALA A 51 14.71 3.51 5.93
CA ALA A 51 15.13 2.81 4.70
C ALA A 51 14.33 1.53 4.41
N SER A 52 13.89 0.81 5.45
CA SER A 52 13.07 -0.40 5.29
C SER A 52 11.64 -0.11 4.82
N PHE A 53 11.16 1.15 4.91
CA PHE A 53 9.90 1.60 4.34
C PHE A 53 10.04 1.96 2.85
N ASN A 54 10.65 1.02 2.12
CA ASN A 54 10.93 1.12 0.69
C ASN A 54 9.67 0.87 -0.14
N THR A 55 9.81 0.97 -1.46
CA THR A 55 8.72 0.82 -2.43
C THR A 55 7.96 -0.50 -2.25
N ALA A 56 8.65 -1.62 -2.05
CA ALA A 56 7.99 -2.92 -1.88
C ALA A 56 7.17 -2.98 -0.58
N ALA A 57 7.67 -2.42 0.53
CA ALA A 57 6.94 -2.34 1.79
C ALA A 57 5.66 -1.48 1.65
N ARG A 58 5.77 -0.33 0.98
CA ARG A 58 4.62 0.56 0.70
C ARG A 58 3.58 -0.11 -0.18
N THR A 59 4.00 -0.85 -1.21
CA THR A 59 3.11 -1.64 -2.04
C THR A 59 2.43 -2.76 -1.25
N ASN A 60 3.14 -3.46 -0.36
CA ASN A 60 2.53 -4.49 0.48
C ASN A 60 1.44 -3.95 1.41
N ILE A 61 1.60 -2.72 1.92
CA ILE A 61 0.56 -2.03 2.69
C ILE A 61 -0.68 -1.80 1.81
N MET A 62 -0.51 -1.30 0.59
CA MET A 62 -1.62 -1.12 -0.36
C MET A 62 -2.34 -2.45 -0.63
N LYS A 63 -1.59 -3.54 -0.85
CA LYS A 63 -2.13 -4.89 -1.08
C LYS A 63 -2.91 -5.43 0.12
N SER A 64 -2.51 -5.09 1.36
CA SER A 64 -3.19 -5.56 2.57
C SER A 64 -4.67 -5.13 2.62
N LYS A 65 -5.00 -3.99 2.01
CA LYS A 65 -6.36 -3.45 1.95
C LYS A 65 -7.27 -4.11 0.92
N MET A 66 -6.75 -5.12 0.21
CA MET A 66 -7.50 -5.95 -0.72
C MET A 66 -7.90 -7.30 -0.11
N ALA A 67 -7.36 -7.68 1.06
CA ALA A 67 -7.24 -9.08 1.47
C ALA A 67 -8.46 -9.69 2.19
N GLU A 68 -9.43 -8.91 2.68
CA GLU A 68 -10.54 -9.48 3.46
C GLU A 68 -11.66 -10.13 2.63
N ARG A 69 -11.68 -9.95 1.30
CA ARG A 69 -12.65 -10.60 0.40
C ARG A 69 -12.04 -11.32 -0.80
N PHE A 70 -10.78 -11.06 -1.12
CA PHE A 70 -10.12 -11.60 -2.31
C PHE A 70 -8.98 -12.53 -1.90
N THR A 71 -9.09 -13.80 -2.31
CA THR A 71 -7.96 -14.74 -2.45
C THR A 71 -6.77 -13.98 -3.00
N SER A 72 -5.73 -13.86 -2.18
CA SER A 72 -4.38 -13.38 -2.45
C SER A 72 -4.29 -12.31 -3.55
N VAL A 73 -3.99 -11.06 -3.19
CA VAL A 73 -3.44 -10.14 -4.21
C VAL A 73 -2.28 -10.86 -4.88
N LEU A 74 -2.42 -11.10 -6.17
CA LEU A 74 -1.44 -11.87 -6.93
C LEU A 74 -0.06 -11.23 -6.72
N SER A 75 0.96 -12.07 -6.58
CA SER A 75 2.35 -11.59 -6.58
C SER A 75 2.69 -10.89 -7.90
N GLN A 76 2.00 -11.27 -8.97
CA GLN A 76 2.22 -10.83 -10.35
C GLN A 76 0.95 -10.22 -10.95
N ASN A 77 1.13 -9.23 -11.82
CA ASN A 77 0.05 -8.59 -12.55
C ASN A 77 -0.22 -9.32 -13.88
N PRO A 78 -1.33 -10.09 -13.98
CA PRO A 78 -1.66 -10.80 -15.23
C PRO A 78 -2.00 -9.84 -16.38
N TYR A 79 -2.30 -8.57 -16.09
CA TYR A 79 -2.64 -7.55 -17.07
C TYR A 79 -1.40 -6.80 -17.60
N ASN A 80 -0.20 -7.08 -17.07
CA ASN A 80 1.04 -6.45 -17.48
C ASN A 80 2.21 -7.46 -17.51
N ALA A 81 2.18 -8.38 -18.47
CA ALA A 81 3.25 -9.37 -18.71
C ALA A 81 3.65 -10.21 -17.47
N ASN A 82 2.75 -10.40 -16.49
CA ASN A 82 3.04 -11.06 -15.22
C ASN A 82 4.17 -10.38 -14.42
N THR A 83 4.30 -9.06 -14.54
CA THR A 83 5.25 -8.25 -13.76
C THR A 83 4.94 -8.35 -12.26
N ASN A 84 5.98 -8.39 -11.42
CA ASN A 84 5.79 -8.43 -9.97
C ASN A 84 5.16 -7.13 -9.45
N ILE A 85 4.09 -7.24 -8.65
CA ILE A 85 3.41 -6.10 -8.01
C ILE A 85 4.20 -5.67 -6.77
N ILE A 86 5.37 -5.06 -7.01
CA ILE A 86 6.30 -4.55 -5.99
C ILE A 86 6.49 -3.02 -6.05
N THR A 87 5.71 -2.34 -6.90
CA THR A 87 5.66 -0.89 -6.99
C THR A 87 4.24 -0.37 -6.88
N GLU A 88 4.07 0.84 -6.33
CA GLU A 88 2.75 1.48 -6.21
C GLU A 88 2.10 1.68 -7.59
N PRO A 89 2.81 2.12 -8.65
CA PRO A 89 2.23 2.19 -9.99
C PRO A 89 1.78 0.84 -10.55
N GLU A 90 2.55 -0.24 -10.29
CA GLU A 90 2.17 -1.58 -10.76
C GLU A 90 0.92 -2.10 -10.01
N PHE A 91 0.78 -1.76 -8.73
CA PHE A 91 -0.42 -2.04 -7.97
C PHE A 91 -1.65 -1.30 -8.53
N LEU A 92 -1.50 -0.02 -8.87
CA LEU A 92 -2.57 0.74 -9.51
C LEU A 92 -2.96 0.16 -10.86
N ASN A 93 -1.97 -0.21 -11.70
CA ASN A 93 -2.25 -0.84 -13.00
C ASN A 93 -3.06 -2.13 -12.82
N TRP A 94 -2.67 -2.98 -11.87
CA TRP A 94 -3.44 -4.18 -11.54
C TRP A 94 -4.86 -3.85 -11.07
N LEU A 95 -5.01 -2.86 -10.17
CA LEU A 95 -6.31 -2.48 -9.61
C LEU A 95 -7.28 -2.00 -10.71
N GLN A 96 -6.81 -1.12 -11.60
CA GLN A 96 -7.56 -0.56 -12.73
C GLN A 96 -8.01 -1.60 -13.77
N ASN A 97 -7.25 -2.68 -13.95
CA ASN A 97 -7.60 -3.72 -14.92
C ASN A 97 -8.46 -4.82 -14.32
N LYS A 98 -8.44 -4.96 -12.99
CA LYS A 98 -9.22 -5.99 -12.29
C LYS A 98 -10.64 -5.53 -11.96
N TYR A 99 -10.82 -4.26 -11.58
CA TYR A 99 -12.09 -3.68 -11.13
C TYR A 99 -12.39 -2.40 -11.90
#